data_AF-A0A924IYL7-F1
#
_entry.id   AF-A0A924IYL7-F1
#
_cell.length_a   1.000
_cell.length_b   1.000
_cell.length_c   1.000
_cell.angle_alpha   90.00
_cell.angle_beta   90.00
_cell.angle_gamma   90.00
#
_symmetry.space_group_name_H-M   'P 1'
#
loop_
_entity.id
_entity.type
_entity.pdbx_description
1 polymer ?
#
loop_
_entity_poly.entity_id
_entity_poly.type
_entity_poly.pdbx_seq_one_letter_code
_entity_poly.pdbx_strand_id
1 'polypeptide(L)'
;TSGDMRQRTDLNLAASKRLLNDRLKLTLGNNFELDGPKTSNEQSSYIPSNLAADYLLSADGKYTLRGYRRAYDEGVLQGYVTETGLNFIVSLDYNKFKNILKKKKKPNEPLTQK
;
A
#
# COMPACT_ATOMS: atom_id res chain seq x y z
N THR A 1 -23.18 -7.61 37.16
CA THR A 1 -22.83 -8.13 35.82
C THR A 1 -21.38 -7.84 35.56
N SER A 2 -20.52 -8.86 35.65
CA SER A 2 -19.11 -8.75 35.25
C SER A 2 -19.07 -8.76 33.73
N GLY A 3 -18.50 -7.72 33.11
CA GLY A 3 -18.23 -7.71 31.68
C GLY A 3 -16.99 -8.57 31.42
N ASP A 4 -17.18 -9.68 30.73
CA ASP A 4 -16.06 -10.51 30.26
C ASP A 4 -15.21 -9.69 29.29
N MET A 5 -14.00 -9.35 29.72
CA MET A 5 -13.00 -8.70 28.89
C MET A 5 -12.54 -9.70 27.82
N ARG A 6 -13.17 -9.67 26.64
CA ARG A 6 -12.71 -10.45 25.49
C ARG A 6 -11.48 -9.78 24.90
N GLN A 7 -10.34 -10.42 25.07
CA GLN A 7 -9.05 -9.92 24.62
C GLN A 7 -8.74 -10.54 23.26
N ARG A 8 -9.19 -9.90 22.18
CA ARG A 8 -8.91 -10.33 20.79
C ARG A 8 -7.42 -10.24 20.53
N THR A 9 -6.78 -11.38 20.24
CA THR A 9 -5.38 -11.43 19.80
C THR A 9 -5.35 -11.75 18.31
N ASP A 10 -4.96 -10.77 17.50
CA ASP A 10 -4.87 -10.91 16.05
C ASP A 10 -3.41 -11.15 15.63
N LEU A 11 -3.14 -12.27 14.96
CA LEU A 11 -1.84 -12.53 14.32
C LEU A 11 -1.93 -12.31 12.82
N ASN A 12 -1.11 -11.38 12.29
CA ASN A 12 -1.05 -11.04 10.87
C ASN A 12 0.23 -11.60 10.24
N LEU A 13 0.10 -12.48 9.24
CA LEU A 13 1.23 -13.00 8.46
C LEU A 13 1.10 -12.56 7.01
N ALA A 14 2.19 -12.09 6.39
CA ALA A 14 2.19 -11.70 4.98
C ALA A 14 3.43 -12.20 4.24
N ALA A 15 3.22 -12.71 3.04
CA ALA A 15 4.26 -13.09 2.09
C ALA A 15 4.17 -12.20 0.85
N SER A 16 5.30 -11.88 0.23
CA SER A 16 5.31 -11.11 -1.02
C SER A 16 6.30 -11.69 -2.02
N LYS A 17 5.96 -11.58 -3.31
CA LYS A 17 6.80 -12.01 -4.42
C LYS A 17 6.89 -10.92 -5.47
N ARG A 18 8.10 -10.68 -5.96
CA ARG A 18 8.35 -9.79 -7.10
C ARG A 18 8.47 -10.61 -8.37
N LEU A 19 7.86 -10.10 -9.43
CA LEU A 19 7.73 -10.70 -10.75
C LEU A 19 7.96 -9.60 -11.80
N LEU A 20 8.11 -9.99 -13.07
CA LEU A 20 8.21 -9.06 -14.20
C LEU A 20 9.37 -8.05 -14.03
N ASN A 21 10.59 -8.53 -13.77
CA ASN A 21 11.77 -7.69 -13.50
C ASN A 21 11.49 -6.66 -12.39
N ASP A 22 10.96 -7.15 -11.27
CA ASP A 22 10.57 -6.38 -10.10
C ASP A 22 9.46 -5.33 -10.32
N ARG A 23 8.78 -5.35 -11.48
CA ARG A 23 7.68 -4.42 -11.77
C ARG A 23 6.37 -4.79 -11.12
N LEU A 24 6.12 -6.09 -10.91
CA LEU A 24 4.90 -6.56 -10.26
C LEU A 24 5.26 -7.17 -8.90
N LYS A 25 4.79 -6.53 -7.83
CA LYS A 25 4.87 -7.07 -6.47
C LYS A 25 3.49 -7.57 -6.06
N LEU A 26 3.38 -8.89 -5.91
CA LEU A 26 2.21 -9.53 -5.34
C LEU A 26 2.43 -9.73 -3.85
N THR A 27 1.46 -9.33 -3.03
CA THR A 27 1.48 -9.48 -1.57
C THR A 27 0.22 -10.22 -1.13
N LEU A 28 0.41 -11.30 -0.38
CA LEU A 28 -0.63 -12.15 0.17
C LEU A 28 -0.52 -12.09 1.68
N GLY A 29 -1.62 -11.77 2.37
CA GLY A 29 -1.69 -11.71 3.83
C GLY A 29 -2.80 -12.61 4.37
N ASN A 30 -2.57 -13.21 5.53
CA ASN A 30 -3.58 -13.94 6.28
C ASN A 30 -3.67 -13.42 7.71
N ASN A 31 -4.91 -13.34 8.21
CA ASN A 31 -5.23 -12.89 9.55
C ASN A 31 -5.76 -14.10 10.32
N PHE A 32 -5.07 -14.47 11.40
CA PHE A 32 -5.50 -15.57 12.27
C PHE A 32 -6.07 -14.99 13.56
N GLU A 33 -7.37 -15.20 13.75
CA GLU A 33 -8.04 -14.94 15.01
C GLU A 33 -7.79 -16.13 15.95
N LEU A 34 -7.34 -15.84 17.17
CA LEU A 34 -6.87 -16.86 18.11
C LEU A 34 -7.90 -17.26 19.18
N ASP A 35 -9.18 -16.92 19.03
CA ASP A 35 -10.22 -17.21 20.03
C ASP A 35 -11.41 -17.97 19.39
N GLY A 36 -11.55 -19.28 19.68
CA GLY A 36 -12.67 -20.14 19.23
C GLY A 36 -12.24 -21.49 18.59
N PRO A 37 -13.05 -22.57 18.70
CA PRO A 37 -12.72 -23.88 18.17
C PRO A 37 -12.67 -23.83 16.63
N LYS A 38 -11.46 -23.97 16.08
CA LYS A 38 -11.23 -24.07 14.63
C LYS A 38 -11.93 -25.31 14.11
N THR A 39 -13.07 -25.14 13.46
CA THR A 39 -13.79 -26.22 12.78
C THR A 39 -12.90 -26.75 11.66
N SER A 40 -12.41 -27.97 11.85
CA SER A 40 -11.52 -28.73 10.98
C SER A 40 -12.14 -29.16 9.63
N ASN A 41 -13.23 -28.51 9.21
CA ASN A 41 -14.01 -28.88 8.02
C ASN A 41 -14.28 -27.71 7.06
N GLU A 42 -13.68 -26.54 7.29
CA GLU A 42 -13.53 -25.60 6.19
C GLU A 42 -12.37 -26.11 5.34
N GLN A 43 -12.70 -26.68 4.18
CA GLN A 43 -11.75 -26.77 3.08
C GLN A 43 -10.98 -25.47 3.06
N SER A 44 -9.71 -25.54 3.42
CA SER A 44 -8.72 -24.47 3.37
C SER A 44 -8.72 -23.99 1.93
N SER A 45 -9.66 -23.09 1.62
CA SER A 45 -9.72 -22.44 0.34
C SER A 45 -8.49 -21.58 0.38
N TYR A 46 -7.49 -21.97 -0.40
CA TYR A 46 -6.17 -21.37 -0.54
C TYR A 46 -6.21 -19.89 -1.00
N ILE A 47 -7.35 -19.21 -0.80
CA ILE A 47 -7.57 -17.80 -1.05
C ILE A 47 -7.09 -17.04 0.19
N PRO A 48 -5.93 -16.37 0.15
CA PRO A 48 -5.50 -15.52 1.26
C PRO A 48 -6.51 -14.41 1.49
N SER A 49 -6.86 -14.16 2.76
CA SER A 49 -7.85 -13.18 3.17
C SER A 49 -7.53 -11.76 2.69
N ASN A 50 -6.23 -11.44 2.58
CA ASN A 50 -5.75 -10.17 2.09
C ASN A 50 -4.85 -10.36 0.86
N LEU A 51 -5.15 -9.63 -0.21
CA LEU A 51 -4.37 -9.65 -1.45
C LEU A 51 -4.06 -8.20 -1.88
N ALA A 52 -2.83 -7.95 -2.31
CA ALA A 52 -2.46 -6.72 -2.97
C ALA A 52 -1.52 -6.99 -4.15
N ALA A 53 -1.71 -6.25 -5.23
CA ALA A 53 -0.87 -6.28 -6.42
C ALA A 53 -0.42 -4.85 -6.73
N ASP A 54 0.90 -4.63 -6.64
CA ASP A 54 1.54 -3.36 -6.99
C ASP A 54 2.25 -3.49 -8.32
N TYR A 55 1.90 -2.66 -9.29
CA TYR A 55 2.51 -2.63 -10.62
C TYR A 55 3.17 -1.29 -10.90
N LEU A 56 4.46 -1.32 -11.20
CA LEU A 56 5.24 -0.16 -11.65
C LEU A 56 4.93 0.12 -13.12
N LEU A 57 4.23 1.22 -13.39
CA LEU A 57 3.94 1.68 -14.74
C LEU A 57 5.17 2.33 -15.37
N SER A 58 6.05 2.92 -14.55
CA SER A 58 7.34 3.46 -14.98
C SER A 58 8.50 2.77 -14.28
N ALA A 59 9.62 2.62 -14.99
CA ALA A 59 10.83 1.96 -14.47
C ALA A 59 11.49 2.74 -13.32
N ASP A 60 11.25 4.05 -13.24
CA ASP A 60 11.71 4.92 -12.15
C ASP A 60 10.76 4.92 -10.93
N GLY A 61 9.66 4.16 -10.98
CA GLY A 61 8.70 4.00 -9.88
C GLY A 61 7.78 5.19 -9.64
N LYS A 62 7.88 6.27 -10.43
CA LYS A 62 7.05 7.48 -10.26
C LYS A 62 5.57 7.24 -10.46
N TYR A 63 5.20 6.25 -11.27
CA TYR A 63 3.81 5.86 -11.50
C TYR A 63 3.61 4.42 -11.06
N THR A 64 2.78 4.22 -10.04
CA THR A 64 2.46 2.89 -9.52
C THR A 64 0.95 2.69 -9.46
N LEU A 65 0.49 1.55 -9.97
CA LEU A 65 -0.89 1.09 -9.85
C LEU A 65 -0.96 0.02 -8.75
N ARG A 66 -1.81 0.21 -7.74
CA ARG A 66 -2.02 -0.75 -6.66
C ARG A 66 -3.48 -1.20 -6.67
N GLY A 67 -3.71 -2.49 -6.87
CA GLY A 67 -4.99 -3.13 -6.58
C GLY A 67 -4.92 -3.87 -5.26
N TYR A 68 -5.95 -3.80 -4.43
CA TYR A 68 -6.00 -4.55 -3.19
C TYR A 68 -7.41 -5.02 -2.85
N ARG A 69 -7.46 -6.12 -2.10
CA ARG A 69 -8.65 -6.67 -1.46
C ARG A 69 -8.31 -6.95 -0.01
N ARG A 70 -9.14 -6.47 0.91
CA ARG A 70 -9.06 -6.78 2.33
C ARG A 70 -10.38 -7.34 2.82
N ALA A 71 -10.31 -8.37 3.65
CA ALA A 71 -11.46 -8.89 4.37
C ALA A 71 -11.39 -8.39 5.82
N TYR A 72 -12.50 -7.84 6.31
CA TYR A 72 -12.71 -7.51 7.71
C TYR A 72 -13.68 -8.52 8.32
N ASP A 73 -13.32 -9.02 9.49
CA ASP A 73 -14.19 -9.87 10.31
C ASP A 73 -14.74 -9.02 11.46
N GLU A 74 -15.96 -8.51 11.26
CA GLU A 74 -16.72 -7.79 12.29
C GLU A 74 -17.58 -8.82 13.04
N GLY A 75 -17.04 -9.29 14.17
CA GLY A 75 -17.54 -10.43 14.91
C GLY A 75 -19.05 -10.45 15.23
N VAL A 76 -19.59 -11.68 15.21
CA VAL A 76 -20.87 -12.21 15.73
C VAL A 76 -22.18 -11.56 15.25
N LEU A 77 -22.21 -10.30 14.80
CA LEU A 77 -23.46 -9.60 14.44
C LEU A 77 -23.49 -9.01 13.04
N GLN A 78 -22.38 -8.96 12.28
CA GLN A 78 -22.35 -8.23 11.01
C GLN A 78 -21.51 -8.83 9.86
N GLY A 79 -21.23 -10.14 9.86
CA GLY A 79 -20.84 -10.88 8.65
C GLY A 79 -19.51 -10.47 7.99
N TYR A 80 -19.20 -11.09 6.84
CA TYR A 80 -17.94 -10.89 6.12
C TYR A 80 -17.97 -9.64 5.24
N VAL A 81 -17.23 -8.59 5.61
CA VAL A 81 -17.08 -7.38 4.78
C VAL A 81 -15.79 -7.48 3.98
N THR A 82 -15.91 -7.48 2.65
CA THR A 82 -14.76 -7.41 1.74
C THR A 82 -14.68 -6.03 1.10
N GLU A 83 -13.56 -5.33 1.30
CA GLU A 83 -13.25 -4.06 0.65
C GLU A 83 -12.26 -4.33 -0.49
N THR A 84 -12.64 -3.98 -1.73
CA THR A 84 -11.74 -4.02 -2.89
C THR A 84 -11.51 -2.61 -3.41
N GLY A 85 -10.25 -2.25 -3.62
CA GLY A 85 -9.87 -0.90 -4.01
C GLY A 85 -8.74 -0.88 -5.04
N LEU A 86 -8.65 0.25 -5.74
CA LEU A 86 -7.61 0.52 -6.72
C LEU A 86 -7.05 1.91 -6.49
N ASN A 87 -5.72 2.00 -6.39
CA ASN A 87 -4.98 3.21 -6.09
C ASN A 87 -4.02 3.49 -7.25
N PHE A 88 -3.98 4.76 -7.68
CA PHE A 88 -2.96 5.26 -8.58
C PHE A 88 -2.05 6.20 -7.81
N ILE A 89 -0.75 5.90 -7.78
CA ILE A 89 0.25 6.59 -6.97
C ILE A 89 1.20 7.33 -7.91
N VAL A 90 1.33 8.65 -7.70
CA VAL A 90 2.27 9.51 -8.41
C VAL A 90 3.28 10.08 -7.43
N SER A 91 4.57 9.81 -7.64
CA SER A 91 5.67 10.30 -6.81
C SER A 91 6.50 11.35 -7.58
N LEU A 92 6.65 12.53 -6.99
CA LEU A 92 7.39 13.67 -7.56
C LEU A 92 8.52 14.11 -6.63
N ASP A 93 9.77 14.00 -7.09
CA ASP A 93 10.93 14.46 -6.33
C ASP A 93 11.24 15.93 -6.61
N TYR A 94 10.99 16.81 -5.63
CA TYR A 94 11.17 18.26 -5.76
C TYR A 94 12.60 18.73 -5.39
N ASN A 95 13.62 18.25 -6.09
CA ASN A 95 15.02 18.63 -5.78
C ASN A 95 15.53 19.89 -6.51
N LYS A 96 14.68 20.67 -7.19
CA LYS A 96 15.12 21.78 -8.08
C LYS A 96 14.68 23.21 -7.69
N PHE A 97 14.16 23.45 -6.49
CA PHE A 97 13.82 24.83 -6.07
C PHE A 97 15.05 25.76 -5.97
N LYS A 98 16.25 25.22 -5.65
CA LYS A 98 17.49 26.02 -5.55
C LYS A 98 18.04 26.54 -6.89
N ASN A 99 17.54 26.06 -8.03
CA ASN A 99 17.98 26.53 -9.36
C ASN A 99 17.07 27.60 -9.97
N ILE A 100 15.84 27.76 -9.47
CA ILE A 100 14.88 28.76 -9.99
C ILE A 100 15.22 30.17 -9.45
N LEU A 101 15.77 30.26 -8.23
CA LEU A 101 16.11 31.53 -7.58
C LEU A 101 17.52 32.06 -7.91
N LYS A 102 18.40 31.31 -8.58
CA LYS A 102 19.83 31.66 -8.73
C LYS A 102 20.28 32.16 -10.10
N LYS A 103 19.42 32.24 -11.11
CA LYS A 103 19.84 32.76 -12.44
C LYS A 103 18.90 33.81 -13.02
N LYS A 104 18.81 34.97 -12.34
CA LYS A 104 18.69 36.29 -12.98
C LYS A 104 19.33 37.38 -12.10
N LYS A 105 20.61 37.24 -11.73
CA LYS A 105 21.41 38.45 -11.52
C LYS A 105 21.67 39.03 -12.91
N LYS A 106 20.94 40.08 -13.27
CA LYS A 106 21.36 41.01 -14.33
C LYS A 106 22.52 41.83 -13.75
N PRO A 107 23.72 41.82 -14.35
CA PRO A 107 24.64 42.94 -14.22
C PRO A 107 24.36 43.91 -15.39
N ASN A 108 24.27 45.17 -15.01
CA ASN A 108 23.88 46.34 -15.79
C ASN A 108 24.65 46.50 -17.13
N GLU A 109 23.88 46.94 -18.13
CA GLU A 109 24.13 48.07 -19.05
C GLU A 109 25.55 48.28 -19.63
N PRO A 110 25.71 48.31 -20.96
CA PRO A 110 26.98 48.60 -21.60
C PRO A 110 27.30 50.10 -21.50
N LEU A 111 28.37 50.46 -20.78
CA LEU A 111 28.93 51.80 -20.85
C LEU A 111 29.74 51.93 -22.14
N THR A 112 29.07 52.41 -23.19
CA THR A 112 29.68 53.09 -24.33
C THR A 112 30.47 54.29 -23.82
N GLN A 113 31.78 54.36 -24.07
CA GLN A 113 32.49 55.65 -24.10
C GLN A 113 33.51 55.69 -25.25
N LYS A 114 33.63 56.90 -25.78
CA LYS A 114 34.29 57.39 -27.01
C LYS A 114 35.80 57.26 -27.02
#